data_AF-A0A1G7CLN2-F1
#
_entry.id   AF-A0A1G7CLN2-F1
#
_cell.length_a   1.000
_cell.length_b   1.000
_cell.length_c   1.000
_cell.angle_alpha   90.00
_cell.angle_beta   90.00
_cell.angle_gamma   90.00
#
_symmetry.space_group_name_H-M   'P 1'
#
loop_
_entity.id
_entity.type
_entity.pdbx_description
1 polymer ?
#
loop_
_entity_poly.entity_id
_entity_poly.type
_entity_poly.pdbx_seq_one_letter_code
_entity_poly.pdbx_strand_id
1 'polypeptide(L)'
;MAIVHIHLDFSAAERGQNIESRKKKIDALCNVLEVRILKEHLHYWVVEIDKPPYQAALLRNCILSYSQSISLVTEVALVNPF
;
A
#
# COMPACT_ATOMS: atom_id res chain seq x y z
N MET A 1 -16.57 -9.16 5.67
CA MET A 1 -15.29 -8.89 4.98
C MET A 1 -14.49 -7.93 5.85
N ALA A 2 -13.16 -8.05 5.86
CA ALA A 2 -12.31 -7.09 6.54
C ALA A 2 -11.80 -6.12 5.48
N ILE A 3 -12.05 -4.83 5.68
CA ILE A 3 -11.52 -3.77 4.82
C ILE A 3 -10.28 -3.23 5.53
N VAL A 4 -9.12 -3.31 4.89
CA VAL A 4 -7.88 -2.76 5.47
C VAL A 4 -7.39 -1.64 4.57
N HIS A 5 -7.23 -0.45 5.13
CA HIS A 5 -6.61 0.68 4.44
C HIS A 5 -5.12 0.75 4.78
N ILE A 6 -4.28 0.77 3.76
CA ILE A 6 -2.83 0.91 3.95
C ILE A 6 -2.39 2.19 3.29
N HIS A 7 -1.75 3.06 4.07
CA HIS A 7 -1.13 4.28 3.60
C HIS A 7 0.31 3.97 3.24
N LEU A 8 0.64 4.13 1.97
CA LEU A 8 1.97 3.94 1.40
C LEU A 8 2.55 5.32 1.10
N ASP A 9 3.44 5.82 1.96
CA ASP A 9 4.14 7.08 1.77
C ASP A 9 5.57 6.79 1.30
N PHE A 10 6.09 7.59 0.37
CA PHE A 10 7.49 7.47 -0.05
C PHE A 10 8.41 8.21 0.91
N SER A 11 9.54 7.58 1.24
CA SER A 11 10.60 8.24 2.02
C SER A 11 11.07 9.54 1.35
N ALA A 12 11.64 10.46 2.14
CA ALA A 12 12.12 11.75 1.64
C ALA A 12 13.10 11.62 0.45
N ALA A 13 13.91 10.56 0.43
CA ALA A 13 14.82 10.25 -0.67
C ALA A 13 14.07 9.86 -1.97
N GLU A 14 12.99 9.09 -1.85
CA GLU A 14 12.17 8.65 -2.98
C GLU A 14 11.18 9.74 -3.46
N ARG A 15 10.80 10.70 -2.60
CA ARG A 15 9.93 11.83 -2.99
C ARG A 15 10.53 12.72 -4.08
N GLY A 16 11.86 12.74 -4.21
CA GLY A 16 12.58 13.41 -5.30
C GLY A 16 12.52 12.66 -6.65
N GLN A 17 12.05 11.41 -6.67
CA GLN A 17 11.91 10.64 -7.91
C GLN A 17 10.64 11.00 -8.69
N ASN A 18 10.70 10.80 -10.01
CA ASN A 18 9.58 11.00 -10.91
C ASN A 18 8.34 10.22 -10.41
N ILE A 19 7.21 10.94 -10.34
CA ILE A 19 5.91 10.39 -9.91
C ILE A 19 5.48 9.18 -10.73
N GLU A 20 5.81 9.11 -12.03
CA GLU A 20 5.52 7.96 -12.88
C GLU A 20 6.24 6.69 -12.42
N SER A 21 7.49 6.82 -11.96
CA SER A 21 8.27 5.67 -11.47
C SER A 21 7.68 5.15 -10.17
N ARG A 22 7.23 6.05 -9.29
CA ARG A 22 6.56 5.70 -8.03
C ARG A 22 5.21 5.03 -8.28
N LYS A 23 4.41 5.57 -9.19
CA LYS A 23 3.13 4.99 -9.60
C LYS A 23 3.30 3.57 -10.13
N LYS A 24 4.27 3.32 -11.01
CA LYS A 24 4.58 1.96 -11.51
C LYS A 24 4.88 0.97 -10.39
N LYS A 25 5.61 1.37 -9.33
CA LYS A 25 5.90 0.51 -8.18
C LYS A 25 4.62 0.14 -7.41
N ILE A 26 3.72 1.13 -7.21
CA ILE A 26 2.44 0.91 -6.52
C ILE A 26 1.49 0.07 -7.36
N ASP A 27 1.37 0.34 -8.66
CA ASP A 27 0.55 -0.45 -9.58
C ASP A 27 1.02 -1.92 -9.64
N ALA A 28 2.33 -2.15 -9.67
CA ALA A 28 2.89 -3.50 -9.63
C ALA A 28 2.52 -4.22 -8.32
N LEU A 29 2.63 -3.55 -7.18
CA LEU A 29 2.21 -4.10 -5.88
C LEU A 29 0.70 -4.41 -5.87
N CYS A 30 -0.12 -3.49 -6.37
CA CYS A 30 -1.58 -3.66 -6.41
C CYS A 30 -1.99 -4.84 -7.29
N ASN A 31 -1.33 -5.01 -8.43
CA ASN A 31 -1.55 -6.15 -9.32
C ASN A 31 -1.11 -7.48 -8.71
N VAL A 32 0.07 -7.55 -8.07
CA VAL A 32 0.58 -8.78 -7.46
C VAL A 32 -0.28 -9.25 -6.30
N LEU A 33 -0.80 -8.31 -5.50
CA LEU A 33 -1.54 -8.60 -4.28
C LEU A 33 -3.06 -8.54 -4.46
N GLU A 34 -3.53 -8.25 -5.68
CA GLU A 34 -4.94 -8.06 -6.02
C GLU A 34 -5.66 -7.07 -5.08
N VAL A 35 -4.98 -5.97 -4.74
CA VAL A 35 -5.51 -4.89 -3.89
C VAL A 35 -5.87 -3.68 -4.74
N ARG A 36 -6.83 -2.87 -4.29
CA ARG A 36 -7.29 -1.69 -5.05
C ARG A 36 -6.67 -0.40 -4.52
N ILE A 37 -6.36 0.53 -5.41
CA ILE A 37 -5.99 1.90 -5.02
C ILE A 37 -7.29 2.67 -4.76
N LEU A 38 -7.45 3.19 -3.55
CA LEU A 38 -8.56 4.09 -3.19
C LEU A 38 -8.23 5.54 -3.48
N LYS A 39 -6.98 5.95 -3.19
CA LYS A 39 -6.56 7.34 -3.29
C LYS A 39 -5.12 7.44 -3.73
N GLU A 40 -4.86 8.28 -4.72
CA GLU A 40 -3.53 8.65 -5.19
C GLU A 40 -3.24 10.11 -4.80
N HIS A 41 -2.07 10.35 -4.23
CA HIS A 41 -1.54 11.67 -3.93
C HIS A 41 -0.09 11.79 -4.40
N LEU A 42 0.43 13.02 -4.40
CA LEU A 42 1.78 13.31 -4.87
C LEU A 42 2.87 12.53 -4.12
N HIS A 43 2.65 12.21 -2.84
CA HIS A 43 3.64 11.56 -1.97
C HIS A 43 3.15 10.27 -1.33
N TYR A 44 1.85 10.01 -1.34
CA TYR A 44 1.29 8.82 -0.72
C TYR A 44 0.14 8.21 -1.51
N TRP A 45 -0.07 6.92 -1.33
CA TRP A 45 -1.17 6.16 -1.90
C TRP A 45 -1.93 5.46 -0.78
N VAL A 46 -3.25 5.39 -0.91
CA VAL A 46 -4.09 4.59 -0.02
C VAL A 46 -4.59 3.39 -0.81
N VAL A 47 -4.27 2.19 -0.33
CA VAL A 47 -4.73 0.94 -0.91
C VAL A 47 -5.71 0.23 0.03
N GLU A 48 -6.69 -0.44 -0.56
CA GLU A 48 -7.71 -1.22 0.11
C GLU A 48 -7.50 -2.71 -0.14
N ILE A 49 -7.54 -3.47 0.96
CA ILE A 49 -7.63 -4.92 0.93
C ILE A 49 -9.06 -5.31 1.29
N ASP A 50 -9.81 -5.80 0.30
CA ASP A 50 -11.13 -6.37 0.49
C ASP A 50 -11.06 -7.90 0.39
N LYS A 51 -10.62 -8.53 1.49
CA LYS A 51 -10.41 -9.99 1.57
C LYS A 51 -10.84 -10.51 2.95
N PRO A 52 -10.98 -11.84 3.13
CA PRO A 52 -11.23 -12.43 4.45
C PRO A 52 -10.15 -12.01 5.47
N PRO A 53 -10.47 -11.90 6.77
CA PRO A 53 -9.56 -11.35 7.79
C PRO A 53 -8.17 -12.00 7.81
N TYR A 54 -8.11 -13.32 7.67
CA TYR A 54 -6.85 -14.08 7.60
C TYR A 54 -6.00 -13.71 6.38
N GLN A 55 -6.62 -13.57 5.20
CA GLN A 55 -5.92 -13.15 3.98
C GLN A 55 -5.51 -11.68 4.06
N ALA A 56 -6.36 -10.82 4.62
CA ALA A 56 -6.04 -9.41 4.81
C ALA A 56 -4.82 -9.22 5.73
N ALA A 57 -4.71 -10.03 6.79
CA ALA A 57 -3.53 -10.04 7.66
C ALA A 57 -2.24 -10.50 6.94
N LEU A 58 -2.33 -11.55 6.11
CA LEU A 58 -1.21 -12.03 5.30
C LEU A 58 -0.77 -10.96 4.29
N LEU A 59 -1.71 -10.41 3.51
CA LEU A 59 -1.44 -9.37 2.52
C LEU A 59 -0.87 -8.12 3.15
N ARG A 60 -1.36 -7.71 4.32
CA ARG A 60 -0.76 -6.62 5.12
C ARG A 60 0.73 -6.87 5.39
N ASN A 61 1.10 -8.08 5.82
CA ASN A 61 2.49 -8.42 6.10
C ASN A 61 3.35 -8.45 4.82
N CYS A 62 2.79 -8.93 3.70
CA CYS A 62 3.44 -8.87 2.39
C CYS A 62 3.71 -7.42 1.96
N ILE A 63 2.72 -6.52 2.11
CA ILE A 63 2.86 -5.09 1.77
C ILE A 63 3.92 -4.43 2.64
N LEU A 64 3.93 -4.71 3.94
CA LEU A 64 4.95 -4.20 4.86
C LEU A 64 6.36 -4.68 4.53
N SER A 65 6.52 -5.95 4.13
CA SER A 65 7.83 -6.48 3.74
C SER A 65 8.29 -5.93 2.39
N TYR A 66 7.39 -5.83 1.42
CA TYR A 66 7.68 -5.26 0.12
C TYR A 66 8.02 -3.77 0.22
N SER A 67 7.27 -3.02 1.03
CA SER A 67 7.48 -1.58 1.20
C SER A 67 8.84 -1.24 1.79
N GLN A 68 9.33 -2.02 2.75
CA GLN A 68 10.71 -1.93 3.24
C GLN A 68 11.73 -2.13 2.11
N SER A 69 11.47 -3.08 1.21
CA SER A 69 12.35 -3.38 0.06
C SER A 69 12.38 -2.26 -0.98
N ILE A 70 11.36 -1.40 -1.03
CA ILE A 70 11.26 -0.27 -1.97
C ILE A 70 11.30 1.10 -1.29
N SER A 71 11.79 1.17 -0.04
CA SER A 71 11.94 2.43 0.74
C SER A 71 10.65 3.26 0.87
N LEU A 72 9.52 2.57 0.98
CA LEU A 72 8.22 3.12 1.33
C LEU A 72 8.06 3.14 2.84
N VAL A 73 7.67 4.29 3.39
CA VAL A 73 7.12 4.43 4.73
C VAL A 73 5.67 3.97 4.69
N THR A 74 5.38 2.82 5.29
CA THR A 74 4.03 2.26 5.30
C THR A 74 3.38 2.47 6.65
N GLU A 75 2.28 3.20 6.67
CA GLU A 75 1.43 3.34 7.83
C GLU A 75 0.15 2.53 7.59
N VAL A 76 -0.03 1.45 8.35
CA VAL A 76 -1.22 0.62 8.21
C VAL A 76 -2.29 1.13 9.16
N ALA A 77 -3.27 1.84 8.62
CA ALA A 77 -4.49 2.18 9.34
C ALA A 77 -5.46 0.99 9.24
N LEU A 78 -5.44 0.11 10.24
CA LEU A 78 -6.49 -0.90 10.38
C LEU A 78 -7.82 -0.19 10.66
N VAL A 79 -8.60 0.06 9.60
CA VAL A 79 -9.98 0.47 9.75
C VAL A 79 -10.75 -0.79 10.10
N ASN A 80 -10.94 -1.04 11.39
CA ASN A 80 -11.85 -2.08 11.83
C ASN A 80 -13.25 -1.77 11.26
N PRO A 81 -13.91 -2.74 10.61
CA PRO A 81 -15.29 -2.60 10.22
C PRO A 81 -16.16 -2.81 11.47
N PHE A 82 -16.28 -1.79 12.30
CA PHE A 82 -17.36 -1.68 13.29
C PHE A 82 -18.23 -0.48 12.92
#